data_AF-A0A9D6CGH2-F1
#
_entry.id   AF-A0A9D6CGH2-F1
#
_cell.length_a   1.000
_cell.length_b   1.000
_cell.length_c   1.000
_cell.angle_alpha   90.00
_cell.angle_beta   90.00
_cell.angle_gamma   90.00
#
_symmetry.space_group_name_H-M   'P 1'
#
loop_
_entity.id
_entity.type
_entity.pdbx_description
1 polymer ?
#
loop_
_entity_poly.entity_id
_entity_poly.type
_entity_poly.pdbx_seq_one_letter_code
_entity_poly.pdbx_strand_id
1 'polypeptide(L)'
;MGLAHAELYKWTDSQGKVHYTDQPPTVNAQTVKHPQAGQAETTTQATKSLSDKDQAYQKRREEAEQARHKAEKEAEEARVRSENCAKARDNLSTLQNKSRVYTTNAAGQRTYMDDAARADALANSQKAVSDFCK
;
A
#
# COMPACT_ATOMS: atom_id res chain seq x y z
N MET A 1 8.60 24.51 59.56
CA MET A 1 8.34 23.96 58.20
C MET A 1 7.55 25.01 57.45
N GLY A 2 8.20 25.79 56.58
CA GLY A 2 7.54 26.88 55.86
C GLY A 2 6.91 26.35 54.57
N LEU A 3 5.59 26.48 54.44
CA LEU A 3 4.87 26.23 53.20
C LEU A 3 5.23 27.34 52.21
N ALA A 4 6.17 27.08 51.30
CA ALA A 4 6.45 27.97 50.18
C ALA A 4 5.26 27.88 49.20
N HIS A 5 4.45 28.94 49.16
CA HIS A 5 3.38 29.09 48.18
C HIS A 5 4.01 29.69 46.92
N ALA A 6 4.29 28.87 45.90
CA ALA A 6 4.77 29.36 44.61
C ALA A 6 3.57 29.90 43.82
N GLU A 7 3.38 31.21 43.83
CA GLU A 7 2.39 31.90 43.01
C GLU A 7 3.07 32.38 41.72
N LEU A 8 2.62 31.88 40.56
CA LEU A 8 3.14 32.28 39.26
C LEU A 8 2.41 33.55 38.80
N TYR A 9 3.15 34.62 38.56
CA TYR A 9 2.63 35.91 38.11
C TYR A 9 2.97 36.16 36.64
N LYS A 10 2.00 36.63 35.85
CA LYS A 10 2.23 37.07 34.46
C LYS A 10 2.04 38.58 34.31
N TRP A 11 2.90 39.22 33.53
CA TRP A 11 2.74 40.62 33.13
C TRP A 11 3.31 40.83 31.72
N THR A 12 2.82 41.87 31.03
CA THR A 12 3.29 42.24 29.69
C THR A 12 4.05 43.56 29.80
N ASP A 13 5.26 43.62 29.25
CA ASP A 13 6.06 44.85 29.25
C ASP A 13 5.58 45.87 28.20
N SER A 14 6.14 47.08 28.24
CA SER A 14 5.82 48.16 27.29
C SER A 14 6.20 47.84 25.85
N GLN A 15 6.95 46.76 25.60
CA GLN A 15 7.32 46.26 24.28
C GLN A 15 6.42 45.10 23.83
N GLY A 16 5.39 44.75 24.61
CA GLY A 16 4.43 43.69 24.29
C GLY A 16 4.91 42.27 24.58
N LYS A 17 6.06 42.08 25.24
CA LYS A 17 6.52 40.73 25.64
C LYS A 17 5.88 40.30 26.95
N VAL A 18 5.40 39.08 26.97
CA VAL A 18 4.79 38.44 28.15
C VAL A 18 5.88 37.77 28.98
N HIS A 19 5.94 38.11 30.27
CA HIS A 19 6.89 37.57 31.24
C HIS A 19 6.16 36.80 32.35
N TYR A 20 6.81 35.74 32.85
CA TYR A 20 6.33 34.92 33.97
C TYR A 20 7.36 34.92 35.10
N THR A 21 6.93 35.15 36.34
CA THR A 21 7.83 35.24 37.51
C THR A 21 7.16 34.62 38.74
N ASP A 22 7.96 33.95 39.57
CA ASP A 22 7.56 33.38 40.86
C ASP A 22 7.68 34.38 42.02
N GLN A 23 8.15 35.61 41.74
CA GLN A 23 8.30 36.69 42.71
C GLN A 23 7.33 37.84 42.37
N PRO A 24 6.58 38.40 43.34
CA PRO A 24 5.52 39.37 43.08
C PRO A 24 6.08 40.62 42.38
N PRO A 25 5.60 40.96 41.17
CA PRO A 25 6.07 42.14 40.45
C PRO A 25 5.65 43.43 41.17
N THR A 26 6.50 44.47 41.13
CA THR A 26 6.15 45.83 41.61
C THR A 26 5.20 46.59 40.68
N VAL A 27 4.75 45.95 39.60
CA VAL A 27 3.83 46.48 38.60
C VAL A 27 2.52 45.67 38.62
N ASN A 28 1.43 46.24 38.10
CA ASN A 28 0.11 45.60 38.02
C ASN A 28 0.17 44.24 37.30
N ALA A 29 0.43 43.17 38.04
CA ALA A 29 0.54 41.81 37.54
C ALA A 29 -0.68 40.99 37.93
N GLN A 30 -1.09 40.09 37.05
CA GLN A 30 -2.21 39.20 37.31
C GLN A 30 -1.68 37.84 37.76
N THR A 31 -2.16 37.37 38.92
CA THR A 31 -1.88 36.01 39.40
C THR A 31 -2.44 35.00 38.40
N VAL A 32 -1.60 34.10 37.92
CA VAL A 32 -2.03 33.04 37.00
C VAL A 32 -2.75 31.98 37.83
N LYS A 33 -4.08 32.08 37.92
CA LYS A 33 -4.88 30.95 38.39
C LYS A 33 -4.78 29.83 37.37
N HIS A 34 -4.19 28.70 37.76
CA HIS A 34 -4.31 27.47 36.98
C HIS A 34 -5.80 27.11 36.86
N PRO A 35 -6.36 27.01 35.65
CA PRO A 35 -7.75 26.60 35.50
C PRO A 35 -7.84 25.10 35.81
N GLN A 36 -8.25 24.79 37.04
CA GLN A 36 -8.62 23.44 37.45
C GLN A 36 -10.14 23.27 37.26
N ALA A 37 -10.58 23.27 36.00
CA ALA A 37 -11.88 22.79 35.50
C ALA A 37 -11.95 23.13 34.01
N GLY A 38 -11.67 22.14 33.15
CA GLY A 38 -11.70 22.31 31.68
C GLY A 38 -10.80 21.32 30.94
N GLN A 39 -9.76 20.80 31.60
CA GLN A 39 -8.83 19.83 31.01
C GLN A 39 -9.48 18.47 30.69
N ALA A 40 -10.57 18.09 31.37
CA ALA A 40 -11.26 16.84 31.09
C ALA A 40 -11.94 16.81 29.71
N GLU A 41 -12.50 17.93 29.25
CA GLU A 41 -13.15 18.01 27.94
C GLU A 41 -12.12 18.13 26.81
N THR A 42 -11.05 18.91 27.01
CA THR A 42 -9.96 19.06 26.02
C THR A 42 -9.20 17.74 25.82
N THR A 43 -8.98 16.98 26.90
CA THR A 43 -8.31 15.67 26.82
C THR A 43 -9.20 14.64 26.11
N THR A 44 -10.52 14.67 26.35
CA THR A 44 -11.47 13.75 25.68
C THR A 44 -11.66 14.06 24.20
N GLN A 45 -11.65 15.34 23.79
CA GLN A 45 -11.66 15.72 22.37
C GLN A 45 -10.33 15.35 21.68
N ALA A 46 -9.20 15.56 22.35
CA ALA A 46 -7.89 15.19 21.82
C ALA A 46 -7.76 13.68 21.59
N THR A 47 -8.18 12.83 22.54
CA THR A 47 -8.14 11.37 22.40
C THR A 47 -9.07 10.85 21.30
N LYS A 48 -10.26 11.40 21.15
CA LYS A 48 -11.15 11.10 20.01
C LYS A 48 -10.50 11.46 18.68
N SER A 49 -9.92 12.67 18.58
CA SER A 49 -9.25 13.12 17.35
C SER A 49 -8.03 12.26 16.97
N LEU A 50 -7.31 11.70 17.95
CA LEU A 50 -6.21 10.76 17.73
C LEU A 50 -6.73 9.40 17.26
N SER A 51 -7.76 8.86 17.91
CA SER A 51 -8.41 7.61 17.49
C SER A 51 -8.97 7.68 16.07
N ASP A 52 -9.59 8.80 15.69
CA ASP A 52 -10.12 9.01 14.33
C ASP A 52 -8.99 9.07 13.30
N LYS A 53 -7.86 9.70 13.64
CA LYS A 53 -6.66 9.73 12.79
C LYS A 53 -6.03 8.36 12.64
N ASP A 54 -5.96 7.59 13.72
CA ASP A 54 -5.42 6.22 13.70
C ASP A 54 -6.30 5.31 12.83
N GLN A 55 -7.63 5.37 12.98
CA GLN A 55 -8.55 4.63 12.12
C GLN A 55 -8.42 5.03 10.65
N ALA A 56 -8.32 6.33 10.35
CA ALA A 56 -8.12 6.82 8.98
C ALA A 56 -6.76 6.35 8.40
N TYR A 57 -5.72 6.29 9.23
CA TYR A 57 -4.41 5.79 8.83
C TYR A 57 -4.45 4.29 8.53
N GLN A 58 -5.07 3.48 9.40
CA GLN A 58 -5.18 2.04 9.16
C GLN A 58 -6.02 1.74 7.92
N LYS A 59 -7.15 2.45 7.73
CA LYS A 59 -7.97 2.32 6.52
C LYS A 59 -7.17 2.62 5.25
N ARG A 60 -6.38 3.70 5.23
CA ARG A 60 -5.51 4.02 4.08
C ARG A 60 -4.44 2.96 3.85
N ARG A 61 -3.89 2.36 4.91
CA ARG A 61 -2.91 1.27 4.77
C ARG A 61 -3.54 0.03 4.17
N GLU A 62 -4.70 -0.38 4.65
CA GLU A 62 -5.45 -1.52 4.11
C GLU A 62 -5.84 -1.29 2.64
N GLU A 63 -6.35 -0.11 2.30
CA GLU A 63 -6.65 0.26 0.91
C GLU A 63 -5.40 0.22 0.01
N ALA A 64 -4.27 0.74 0.51
CA ALA A 64 -3.00 0.71 -0.22
C ALA A 64 -2.44 -0.71 -0.40
N GLU A 65 -2.59 -1.58 0.59
CA GLU A 65 -2.19 -2.99 0.52
C GLU A 65 -3.08 -3.75 -0.46
N GLN A 66 -4.40 -3.56 -0.40
CA GLN A 66 -5.33 -4.16 -1.35
C GLN A 66 -5.06 -3.68 -2.79
N ALA A 67 -4.79 -2.39 -2.98
CA ALA A 67 -4.43 -1.83 -4.28
C ALA A 67 -3.12 -2.41 -4.81
N ARG A 68 -2.09 -2.57 -3.95
CA ARG A 68 -0.82 -3.23 -4.33
C ARG A 68 -1.03 -4.67 -4.73
N HIS A 69 -1.72 -5.45 -3.91
CA HIS A 69 -1.98 -6.86 -4.20
C HIS A 69 -2.82 -7.05 -5.46
N LYS A 70 -3.79 -6.16 -5.71
CA LYS A 70 -4.54 -6.14 -6.97
C LYS A 70 -3.63 -5.84 -8.17
N ALA A 71 -2.78 -4.80 -8.07
CA ALA A 71 -1.84 -4.45 -9.13
C ALA A 71 -0.82 -5.56 -9.40
N GLU A 72 -0.31 -6.22 -8.37
CA GLU A 72 0.59 -7.37 -8.49
C GLU A 72 -0.08 -8.55 -9.19
N LYS A 73 -1.34 -8.86 -8.84
CA LYS A 73 -2.12 -9.89 -9.53
C LYS A 73 -2.36 -9.56 -11.00
N GLU A 74 -2.79 -8.33 -11.30
CA GLU A 74 -3.00 -7.89 -12.68
C GLU A 74 -1.70 -7.92 -13.50
N ALA A 75 -0.58 -7.53 -12.91
CA ALA A 75 0.74 -7.59 -13.55
C ALA A 75 1.18 -9.03 -13.82
N GLU A 76 0.96 -9.94 -12.86
CA GLU A 76 1.28 -11.36 -13.02
C GLU A 76 0.38 -12.02 -14.07
N GLU A 77 -0.92 -11.74 -14.07
CA GLU A 77 -1.86 -12.23 -15.08
C GLU A 77 -1.47 -11.74 -16.49
N ALA A 78 -1.07 -10.46 -16.61
CA ALA A 78 -0.58 -9.90 -17.86
C ALA A 78 0.73 -10.58 -18.32
N ARG A 79 1.66 -10.83 -17.40
CA ARG A 79 2.93 -11.53 -17.69
C ARG A 79 2.65 -12.96 -18.18
N VAL A 80 1.85 -13.72 -17.44
CA VAL A 80 1.48 -15.10 -17.79
C VAL A 80 0.77 -15.14 -19.15
N ARG A 81 -0.13 -14.20 -19.42
CA ARG A 81 -0.81 -14.10 -20.72
C ARG A 81 0.17 -13.82 -21.85
N SER A 82 1.10 -12.89 -21.67
CA SER A 82 2.14 -12.59 -22.66
C SER A 82 3.02 -13.81 -22.94
N GLU A 83 3.45 -14.53 -21.91
CA GLU A 83 4.24 -15.76 -22.05
C GLU A 83 3.47 -16.86 -22.78
N ASN A 84 2.19 -17.04 -22.46
CA ASN A 84 1.33 -17.99 -23.15
C ASN A 84 1.14 -17.62 -24.62
N CYS A 85 0.98 -16.32 -24.93
CA CYS A 85 0.92 -15.84 -26.30
C CYS A 85 2.22 -16.14 -27.07
N ALA A 86 3.38 -15.86 -26.48
CA ALA A 86 4.68 -16.14 -27.09
C ALA A 86 4.85 -17.64 -27.38
N LYS A 87 4.55 -18.51 -26.40
CA LYS A 87 4.58 -19.97 -26.55
C LYS A 87 3.60 -20.47 -27.61
N ALA A 88 2.38 -19.94 -27.64
CA ALA A 88 1.37 -20.33 -28.63
C ALA A 88 1.82 -20.00 -30.07
N ARG A 89 2.42 -18.81 -30.27
CA ARG A 89 2.99 -18.41 -31.56
C ARG A 89 4.17 -19.28 -31.97
N ASP A 90 5.07 -19.60 -31.03
CA ASP A 90 6.21 -20.47 -31.30
C ASP A 90 5.78 -21.89 -31.67
N ASN A 91 4.80 -22.45 -30.94
CA ASN A 91 4.22 -23.76 -31.25
C ASN A 91 3.57 -23.77 -32.64
N LEU A 92 2.78 -22.74 -32.96
CA LEU A 92 2.16 -22.62 -34.28
C LEU A 92 3.22 -22.55 -35.39
N SER A 93 4.25 -21.70 -35.22
CA SER A 93 5.36 -21.58 -36.16
C SER A 93 6.12 -22.90 -36.33
N THR A 94 6.41 -23.60 -35.23
CA THR A 94 7.05 -24.91 -35.23
C THR A 94 6.23 -25.92 -36.02
N LEU A 95 4.93 -25.98 -35.76
CA LEU A 95 4.04 -26.89 -36.47
C LEU A 95 3.94 -26.55 -37.95
N GLN A 96 3.88 -25.26 -38.32
CA GLN A 96 3.76 -24.83 -39.73
C GLN A 96 5.05 -25.03 -40.53
N ASN A 97 6.19 -24.66 -39.96
CA ASN A 97 7.46 -24.54 -40.69
C ASN A 97 8.33 -25.80 -40.62
N LYS A 98 8.18 -26.66 -39.60
CA LYS A 98 8.98 -27.88 -39.48
C LYS A 98 8.27 -29.06 -40.12
N SER A 99 8.97 -29.74 -41.03
CA SER A 99 8.44 -30.90 -41.75
C SER A 99 8.25 -32.15 -40.88
N ARG A 100 8.96 -32.26 -39.75
CA ARG A 100 8.79 -33.35 -38.76
C ARG A 100 8.83 -32.80 -37.36
N VAL A 101 7.79 -33.09 -36.58
CA VAL A 101 7.69 -32.76 -35.16
C VAL A 101 7.68 -34.07 -34.38
N TYR A 102 8.47 -34.14 -33.31
CA TYR A 102 8.54 -35.32 -32.46
C TYR A 102 8.51 -34.92 -30.99
N THR A 103 8.00 -35.80 -30.15
CA THR A 103 8.16 -35.75 -28.70
C THR A 103 9.18 -36.78 -28.28
N THR A 104 9.88 -36.52 -27.17
CA THR A 104 10.83 -37.48 -26.61
C THR A 104 10.21 -38.06 -25.34
N ASN A 105 10.11 -39.38 -25.24
CA ASN A 105 9.58 -40.04 -24.06
C ASN A 105 10.65 -40.12 -22.94
N ALA A 106 10.25 -40.60 -21.76
CA ALA A 106 11.16 -40.74 -20.61
C ALA A 106 12.36 -41.68 -20.87
N ALA A 107 12.26 -42.58 -21.85
CA ALA A 107 13.33 -43.47 -22.28
C ALA A 107 14.25 -42.84 -23.35
N GLY A 108 14.04 -41.57 -23.72
CA GLY A 108 14.83 -40.87 -24.73
C GLY A 108 14.44 -41.20 -26.18
N GLN A 109 13.39 -41.99 -26.40
CA GLN A 109 12.94 -42.34 -27.75
C GLN A 109 12.05 -41.25 -28.33
N ARG A 110 12.17 -41.02 -29.64
CA ARG A 110 11.40 -40.02 -30.37
C ARG A 110 10.13 -40.63 -30.95
N THR A 111 8.98 -40.06 -30.61
CA THR A 111 7.70 -40.35 -31.24
C THR A 111 7.35 -39.20 -32.18
N TYR A 112 7.26 -39.47 -33.47
CA TYR A 112 6.89 -38.47 -34.47
C TYR A 112 5.37 -38.26 -34.46
N MET A 113 4.94 -37.02 -34.65
CA MET A 113 3.52 -36.72 -34.89
C MET A 113 3.13 -37.21 -36.28
N ASP A 114 2.00 -37.91 -36.36
CA ASP A 114 1.34 -38.21 -37.62
C ASP A 114 0.56 -36.99 -38.15
N ASP A 115 0.01 -37.12 -39.36
CA ASP A 115 -0.68 -36.01 -40.03
C ASP A 115 -1.95 -35.58 -39.29
N ALA A 116 -2.69 -36.52 -38.70
CA ALA A 116 -3.91 -36.21 -37.94
C ALA A 116 -3.58 -35.43 -36.66
N ALA A 117 -2.61 -35.91 -35.88
CA ALA A 117 -2.11 -35.25 -34.68
C ALA A 117 -1.54 -33.86 -35.01
N ARG A 118 -0.86 -33.70 -36.15
CA ARG A 118 -0.35 -32.40 -36.59
C ARG A 118 -1.48 -31.43 -36.96
N ALA A 119 -2.53 -31.91 -37.63
CA ALA A 119 -3.71 -31.09 -37.94
C ALA A 119 -4.44 -30.62 -36.67
N ASP A 120 -4.66 -31.51 -35.71
CA ASP A 120 -5.27 -31.17 -34.42
C ASP A 120 -4.41 -30.19 -33.63
N ALA A 121 -3.09 -30.40 -33.59
CA ALA A 121 -2.17 -29.49 -32.91
C ALA A 121 -2.11 -28.11 -33.57
N LEU A 122 -2.23 -28.03 -34.90
CA LEU A 122 -2.35 -26.75 -35.62
C LEU A 122 -3.64 -26.02 -35.23
N ALA A 123 -4.78 -26.71 -35.23
CA ALA A 123 -6.07 -26.12 -34.83
C ALA A 123 -6.03 -25.61 -33.38
N ASN A 124 -5.50 -26.42 -32.46
CA ASN A 124 -5.34 -26.06 -31.06
C ASN A 124 -4.37 -24.89 -30.87
N SER A 125 -3.25 -24.86 -31.60
CA SER A 125 -2.28 -23.76 -31.53
C SER A 125 -2.87 -22.46 -32.07
N GLN A 126 -3.65 -22.51 -33.16
CA GLN A 126 -4.34 -21.34 -33.70
C GLN A 126 -5.37 -20.80 -32.70
N LYS A 127 -6.12 -21.69 -32.03
CA LYS A 127 -7.04 -21.31 -30.96
C LYS A 127 -6.31 -20.68 -29.78
N ALA A 128 -5.19 -21.27 -29.34
CA ALA A 128 -4.38 -20.73 -28.24
C ALA A 128 -3.83 -19.34 -28.56
N VAL A 129 -3.37 -19.11 -29.80
CA VAL A 129 -2.97 -17.77 -30.26
C VAL A 129 -4.16 -16.81 -30.18
N SER A 130 -5.33 -17.22 -30.68
CA SER A 130 -6.55 -16.40 -30.62
C SER A 130 -6.98 -16.09 -29.18
N ASP A 131 -6.72 -16.97 -28.21
CA ASP A 131 -7.15 -16.81 -26.82
C ASP A 131 -6.17 -15.97 -26.00
N PHE A 132 -4.86 -16.23 -26.13
CA PHE A 132 -3.83 -15.59 -25.31
C PHE A 132 -3.29 -14.29 -25.91
N CYS A 133 -3.32 -14.14 -27.24
CA CYS A 133 -2.73 -12.98 -27.93
C CYS A 133 -3.72 -11.86 -28.28
N LYS A 134 -4.87 -11.77 -27.60
CA LYS A 134 -5.80 -10.63 -27.77
C LYS A 134 -5.26 -9.39 -27.08
#